data_AF-A0A1P8W8R1-F1
#
_entry.id   AF-A0A1P8W8R1-F1
#
_cell.length_a   1.000
_cell.length_b   1.000
_cell.length_c   1.000
_cell.angle_alpha   90.00
_cell.angle_beta   90.00
_cell.angle_gamma   90.00
#
_symmetry.space_group_name_H-M   'P 1'
#
loop_
_entity.id
_entity.type
_entity.pdbx_description
1 polymer ?
#
loop_
_entity_poly.entity_id
_entity_poly.type
_entity_poly.pdbx_seq_one_letter_code
_entity_poly.pdbx_strand_id
1 'polypeptide(L)' 'MNISEQPPLETRQEAFRELVERQDKGTPVLQSRSEIENQFSLSSEQVLAIEREGLSNSWPPLG' A
#
# COMPACT_ATOMS: atom_id res chain seq x y z
N MET A 1 9.12 -22.00 4.09
CA MET A 1 8.15 -20.88 4.01
C MET A 1 8.60 -20.06 2.81
N ASN A 2 7.83 -20.08 1.73
CA ASN A 2 8.25 -19.39 0.51
C ASN A 2 8.20 -17.89 0.75
N ILE A 3 9.29 -17.23 0.41
CA ILE A 3 9.51 -15.80 0.44
C ILE A 3 8.34 -15.18 -0.32
N SER A 4 7.50 -14.44 0.39
CA SER A 4 6.22 -13.89 -0.05
C SER A 4 6.31 -13.34 -1.47
N GLU A 5 5.60 -13.92 -2.43
CA GLU A 5 5.55 -13.40 -3.78
C GLU A 5 5.14 -11.92 -3.73
N GLN A 6 5.91 -11.06 -4.39
CA GLN A 6 5.54 -9.64 -4.49
C GLN A 6 4.23 -9.53 -5.27
N PRO A 7 3.24 -8.77 -4.78
CA PRO A 7 1.99 -8.56 -5.53
C PRO A 7 2.30 -7.94 -6.90
N PRO A 8 1.46 -8.14 -7.92
CA PRO A 8 1.61 -7.47 -9.21
C PRO A 8 1.73 -5.95 -9.08
N LEU A 9 2.47 -5.31 -10.00
CA LEU A 9 2.72 -3.85 -9.94
C LEU A 9 1.42 -3.05 -9.81
N GLU A 10 0.40 -3.39 -10.59
CA GLU A 10 -0.91 -2.74 -10.56
C GLU A 10 -1.55 -2.84 -9.17
N THR A 11 -1.49 -4.01 -8.52
CA THR A 11 -1.99 -4.21 -7.16
C THR A 11 -1.24 -3.34 -6.15
N ARG A 12 0.08 -3.21 -6.30
CA ARG A 12 0.90 -2.38 -5.41
C ARG A 12 0.58 -0.89 -5.57
N GLN A 13 0.45 -0.42 -6.80
CA GLN A 13 0.08 0.95 -7.10
C GLN A 13 -1.34 1.29 -6.62
N GLU A 14 -2.28 0.37 -6.81
CA GLU A 14 -3.65 0.47 -6.32
C GLU A 14 -3.69 0.57 -4.79
N ALA A 15 -3.04 -0.36 -4.10
CA ALA A 15 -2.94 -0.39 -2.66
C ALA A 15 -2.30 0.89 -2.10
N PHE A 16 -1.25 1.40 -2.75
CA PHE A 16 -0.62 2.66 -2.38
C PHE A 16 -1.58 3.86 -2.56
N ARG A 17 -2.31 3.93 -3.67
CA ARG A 17 -3.25 5.02 -3.93
C ARG A 17 -4.37 5.04 -2.87
N GLU A 18 -4.97 3.89 -2.59
CA GLU A 18 -6.00 3.75 -1.54
C GLU A 18 -5.45 4.08 -0.15
N LEU A 19 -4.19 3.70 0.13
CA LEU A 19 -3.53 4.04 1.39
C LEU A 19 -3.43 5.56 1.58
N VAL A 20 -2.96 6.29 0.55
CA VAL A 20 -2.84 7.75 0.57
C VAL A 20 -4.22 8.40 0.70
N GLU A 21 -5.20 7.96 -0.11
CA GLU A 21 -6.54 8.53 -0.10
C GLU A 21 -7.21 8.42 1.29
N ARG A 22 -7.03 7.29 1.98
CA ARG A 22 -7.53 7.10 3.36
C ARG A 22 -6.86 8.07 4.33
N GLN A 23 -5.54 8.22 4.24
CA GLN A 23 -4.78 9.12 5.12
C GLN A 23 -5.16 10.59 4.88
N ASP A 24 -5.34 10.99 3.62
CA ASP A 24 -5.79 12.33 3.25
C ASP A 24 -7.19 12.65 3.76
N LYS A 25 -8.06 11.64 3.86
CA LYS A 25 -9.39 11.75 4.48
C LYS A 25 -9.35 11.76 6.02
N GLY A 26 -8.16 11.68 6.62
CA GLY A 26 -7.96 11.75 8.06
C GLY A 26 -7.96 10.39 8.78
N THR A 27 -7.98 9.27 8.07
CA THR A 27 -7.81 7.96 8.70
C THR A 27 -6.39 7.84 9.27
N PRO A 28 -6.20 7.44 10.53
CA PRO A 28 -4.87 7.27 11.13
C PRO A 28 -4.03 6.26 10.37
N VAL A 29 -2.74 6.55 10.17
CA VAL A 29 -1.79 5.73 9.39
C VAL A 29 -1.84 4.23 9.74
N LEU A 30 -1.84 3.88 11.03
CA LEU A 30 -1.90 2.48 11.47
C LEU A 30 -3.20 1.79 11.07
N GLN A 31 -4.32 2.51 11.16
CA GLN A 31 -5.62 2.01 10.73
C GLN A 31 -5.65 1.86 9.20
N SER A 32 -5.19 2.87 8.45
CA SER A 32 -5.12 2.80 6.99
C SER A 32 -4.31 1.60 6.51
N ARG A 33 -3.15 1.32 7.13
CA ARG A 33 -2.33 0.13 6.80
C ARG A 33 -3.09 -1.17 7.04
N SER A 34 -3.73 -1.33 8.19
CA SER A 34 -4.50 -2.53 8.50
C SER A 34 -5.70 -2.73 7.55
N GLU A 35 -6.34 -1.64 7.14
CA GLU A 35 -7.42 -1.69 6.14
C GLU A 35 -6.90 -2.16 4.77
N ILE A 36 -5.71 -1.72 4.35
CA ILE A 36 -5.06 -2.17 3.11
C ILE A 36 -4.63 -3.64 3.18
N GLU A 37 -4.06 -4.10 4.30
CA GLU A 37 -3.74 -5.52 4.53
C GLU A 37 -4.97 -6.40 4.26
N ASN A 38 -6.10 -6.04 4.86
CA ASN A 38 -7.34 -6.80 4.72
C ASN A 38 -7.93 -6.69 3.31
N GLN A 39 -7.97 -5.48 2.72
CA GLN A 39 -8.58 -5.24 1.41
C GLN A 39 -7.86 -5.97 0.28
N PHE A 40 -6.52 -6.04 0.35
CA PHE A 40 -5.69 -6.62 -0.71
C PHE A 40 -5.13 -8.00 -0.35
N SER A 41 -5.51 -8.56 0.81
CA SER A 41 -4.95 -9.82 1.33
C SER A 41 -3.41 -9.81 1.40
N LEU A 42 -2.86 -8.68 1.86
CA LEU A 42 -1.42 -8.44 1.97
C LEU A 42 -0.96 -8.62 3.42
N SER A 43 0.28 -9.06 3.58
CA SER A 43 0.93 -9.01 4.89
C SER A 43 1.35 -7.57 5.25
N SER A 44 1.52 -7.30 6.54
CA SER A 44 2.05 -6.01 7.01
C SER A 44 3.39 -5.66 6.38
N GLU A 45 4.26 -6.66 6.15
CA GLU A 45 5.55 -6.46 5.48
C GLU A 45 5.37 -6.01 4.02
N GLN A 46 4.41 -6.61 3.29
CA GLN A 46 4.10 -6.20 1.92
C GLN A 46 3.53 -4.78 1.87
N VAL A 47 2.63 -4.42 2.79
CA VAL A 47 2.08 -3.05 2.86
C VAL A 47 3.17 -2.02 3.15
N LEU A 48 4.07 -2.31 4.09
CA LEU A 48 5.22 -1.43 4.39
C LEU A 48 6.18 -1.32 3.20
N ALA A 49 6.41 -2.40 2.47
CA ALA A 49 7.24 -2.38 1.26
C ALA A 49 6.60 -1.52 0.15
N ILE A 50 5.28 -1.66 -0.05
CA ILE A 50 4.51 -0.85 -1.02
C ILE A 50 4.55 0.64 -0.66
N GLU A 51 4.38 0.98 0.62
CA GLU A 51 4.43 2.38 1.06
C GLU A 51 5.80 3.01 0.79
N ARG A 52 6.90 2.27 1.05
CA ARG A 52 8.26 2.72 0.74
C ARG A 52 8.49 2.83 -0.77
N GLU A 53 8.01 1.86 -1.55
CA GLU A 53 8.11 1.85 -3.01
C GLU A 53 7.36 3.05 -3.62
N GLY A 54 6.12 3.29 -3.20
CA GLY A 54 5.30 4.38 -3.70
C GLY A 54 5.88 5.76 -3.39
N LEU A 55 6.40 5.98 -2.19
CA LEU A 55 7.13 7.21 -1.85
C LEU A 55 8.40 7.38 -2.71
N SER A 56 9.16 6.31 -2.93
CA SER A 56 10.39 6.35 -3.74
C SER A 56 10.12 6.60 -5.23
N ASN A 57 9.02 6.06 -5.74
CA ASN A 57 8.61 6.16 -7.14
C ASN A 57 7.65 7.33 -7.42
N SER A 58 7.37 8.18 -6.42
CA SER A 58 6.43 9.31 -6.54
C SER A 58 5.04 8.89 -7.06
N TRP A 59 4.48 7.83 -6.48
CA TRP A 59 3.12 7.39 -6.78
C TRP A 59 2.08 8.17 -5.95
N PRO A 60 0.81 8.20 -6.42
CA PRO A 60 0.44 8.03 -7.82
C PRO A 60 1.08 9.14 -8.68
N PRO A 61 1.38 8.89 -9.97
CA PRO A 61 1.93 9.94 -10.83
C PRO A 61 0.99 11.15 -10.80
N LEU A 62 1.54 12.34 -10.51
CA LEU A 62 0.81 13.59 -10.63
C LEU A 62 0.50 13.78 -12.12
N GLY A 63 -0.79 13.70 -12.46
CA GLY A 63 -1.28 13.93 -13.83
C GLY A 63 -1.04 15.35 -14.33
#